data_AF-A0AAD4IPE5-F1
#
_entry.id   AF-A0AAD4IPE5-F1
#
_cell.length_a   1.000
_cell.length_b   1.000
_cell.length_c   1.000
_cell.angle_alpha   90.00
_cell.angle_beta   90.00
_cell.angle_gamma   90.00
#
_symmetry.space_group_name_H-M   'P 1'
#
loop_
_entity.id
_entity.type
_entity.pdbx_description
1 polymer ?
#
loop_
_entity_poly.entity_id
_entity_poly.type
_entity_poly.pdbx_seq_one_letter_code
_entity_poly.pdbx_strand_id
1 'polypeptide(L)'
;MESQLGLCGESFDLRYSGWVREALNELPDCFTITDPCVSGHPIVFASNGFLKMVGYSREEVIGRNGRMFGGPETDRRSIMVIREAIREERGVQINLLNYRKDGTPFWMLFQMCPVFSKDDGRVINFVAVQVPLSRRPRLSGLRLGSQMNLCEDGGGLRDSMFRCCRREVCSDSILERGRASSVESVSTLDDREDEISEPCEANALEKTKASAAINNIVSVLTQYSEFTGRLVCGKRCCPTENAQLVSSLNISLGRIKQSFVLTDALLPDVPIVYASEAFLKLTGYARQEVLGRNCRFLSGPNTDPTALFQIKECIRTQQACTVRILNYRKDRTSFWNFLHISPVRKASGKVAFFVGIQIDDRCKNQEAHGLSPEKRQLSVVGAVKVAVRGLSMGASTS
;
A
#
# COMPACT_ATOMS: atom_id res chain seq x y z
N MET A 1 -17.83 -20.75 -4.12
CA MET A 1 -17.16 -19.57 -4.72
C MET A 1 -17.35 -18.44 -3.72
N GLU A 2 -16.49 -18.36 -2.70
CA GLU A 2 -16.57 -17.27 -1.72
C GLU A 2 -16.25 -15.96 -2.43
N SER A 3 -17.16 -14.99 -2.34
CA SER A 3 -16.92 -13.65 -2.88
C SER A 3 -15.74 -13.03 -2.13
N GLN A 4 -14.90 -12.21 -2.81
CA GLN A 4 -13.83 -11.46 -2.14
C GLN A 4 -14.34 -10.63 -0.94
N LEU A 5 -15.63 -10.26 -0.97
CA LEU A 5 -16.35 -9.60 0.12
C LEU A 5 -16.45 -10.48 1.38
N GLY A 6 -16.73 -11.78 1.24
CA GLY A 6 -16.77 -12.72 2.36
C GLY A 6 -15.42 -12.88 3.05
N LEU A 7 -14.35 -13.08 2.28
CA LEU A 7 -12.98 -13.22 2.80
C LEU A 7 -12.48 -11.94 3.53
N CYS A 8 -12.89 -10.76 3.05
CA CYS A 8 -12.52 -9.49 3.70
C CYS A 8 -13.27 -9.27 5.02
N GLY A 9 -14.56 -9.64 5.07
CA GLY A 9 -15.35 -9.61 6.30
C GLY A 9 -14.79 -10.57 7.35
N GLU A 10 -14.60 -11.83 6.97
CA GLU A 10 -14.09 -12.87 7.85
C GLU A 10 -12.71 -12.56 8.43
N SER A 11 -11.77 -12.03 7.63
CA SER A 11 -10.42 -11.72 8.14
C SER A 11 -10.42 -10.70 9.28
N PHE A 12 -11.27 -9.67 9.16
CA PHE A 12 -11.38 -8.62 10.16
C PHE A 12 -12.14 -9.10 11.42
N ASP A 13 -13.24 -9.83 11.21
CA ASP A 13 -14.12 -10.30 12.29
C ASP A 13 -13.53 -11.51 13.04
N LEU A 14 -12.59 -12.24 12.44
CA LEU A 14 -11.81 -13.29 13.13
C LEU A 14 -10.83 -12.72 14.15
N ARG A 15 -10.42 -11.45 13.98
CA ARG A 15 -9.37 -10.84 14.80
C ARG A 15 -9.92 -9.91 15.87
N TYR A 16 -10.94 -9.16 15.54
CA TYR A 16 -11.58 -8.24 16.47
C TYR A 16 -12.95 -8.77 16.85
N SER A 17 -13.44 -8.46 18.06
CA SER A 17 -14.80 -8.85 18.43
C SER A 17 -15.81 -8.26 17.44
N GLY A 18 -16.98 -8.90 17.28
CA GLY A 18 -18.02 -8.42 16.35
C GLY A 18 -18.42 -6.96 16.55
N TRP A 19 -18.30 -6.43 17.77
CA TRP A 19 -18.67 -5.07 18.18
C TRP A 19 -17.67 -3.98 17.75
N VAL A 20 -16.50 -4.37 17.21
CA VAL A 20 -15.47 -3.39 16.83
C VAL A 20 -15.96 -2.47 15.72
N ARG A 21 -16.81 -2.97 14.82
CA ARG A 21 -17.29 -2.21 13.66
C ARG A 21 -18.21 -1.10 14.10
N GLU A 22 -19.08 -1.36 15.06
CA GLU A 22 -19.97 -0.41 15.71
C GLU A 22 -19.13 0.67 16.39
N ALA A 23 -18.18 0.28 17.25
CA ALA A 23 -17.31 1.23 17.94
C ALA A 23 -16.50 2.13 16.98
N LEU A 24 -16.00 1.56 15.87
CA LEU A 24 -15.30 2.32 14.84
C LEU A 24 -16.24 3.24 14.04
N ASN A 25 -17.52 2.87 13.87
CA ASN A 25 -18.50 3.71 13.16
C ASN A 25 -18.95 4.93 13.97
N GLU A 26 -18.83 4.89 15.29
CA GLU A 26 -19.09 6.03 16.18
C GLU A 26 -18.01 7.11 16.10
N LEU A 27 -16.83 6.79 15.54
CA LEU A 27 -15.77 7.77 15.37
C LEU A 27 -16.13 8.78 14.25
N PRO A 28 -15.99 10.09 14.49
CA PRO A 28 -16.36 11.12 13.51
C PRO A 28 -15.36 11.25 12.35
N ASP A 29 -14.21 10.58 12.46
CA ASP A 29 -13.10 10.72 11.53
C ASP A 29 -13.33 9.99 10.20
N CYS A 30 -12.71 10.50 9.13
CA CYS A 30 -12.69 9.83 7.83
C CYS A 30 -11.47 8.90 7.81
N PHE A 31 -11.71 7.58 7.83
CA PHE A 31 -10.63 6.61 7.81
C PHE A 31 -11.02 5.30 7.13
N THR A 32 -9.99 4.56 6.71
CA THR A 32 -10.08 3.20 6.19
C THR A 32 -9.11 2.29 6.91
N ILE A 33 -9.49 1.03 7.10
CA ILE A 33 -8.60 -0.02 7.57
C ILE A 33 -8.41 -1.02 6.44
N THR A 34 -7.16 -1.39 6.20
CA THR A 34 -6.78 -2.30 5.14
C THR A 34 -6.05 -3.51 5.72
N ASP A 35 -6.18 -4.66 5.06
CA ASP A 35 -5.57 -5.91 5.51
C ASP A 35 -4.44 -6.33 4.54
N PRO A 36 -3.16 -6.21 4.93
CA PRO A 36 -2.03 -6.61 4.10
C PRO A 36 -1.86 -8.14 3.99
N CYS A 37 -2.53 -8.94 4.81
CA CYS A 37 -2.51 -10.40 4.75
C CYS A 37 -3.45 -10.94 3.66
N VAL A 38 -4.45 -10.15 3.24
CA VAL A 38 -5.32 -10.51 2.12
C VAL A 38 -4.71 -10.02 0.80
N SER A 39 -4.74 -10.91 -0.21
CA SER A 39 -4.19 -10.62 -1.54
C SER A 39 -4.76 -9.32 -2.12
N GLY A 40 -3.88 -8.40 -2.49
CA GLY A 40 -4.24 -7.11 -3.07
C GLY A 40 -4.35 -5.96 -2.08
N HIS A 41 -4.10 -6.23 -0.78
CA HIS A 41 -4.16 -5.27 0.32
C HIS A 41 -5.50 -4.51 0.33
N PRO A 42 -6.63 -5.23 0.42
CA PRO A 42 -7.94 -4.63 0.33
C PRO A 42 -8.30 -3.80 1.56
N ILE A 43 -9.23 -2.87 1.36
CA ILE A 43 -9.97 -2.17 2.40
C ILE A 43 -10.96 -3.16 3.01
N VAL A 44 -10.84 -3.39 4.32
CA VAL A 44 -11.70 -4.28 5.11
C VAL A 44 -12.67 -3.52 6.01
N PHE A 45 -12.42 -2.22 6.21
CA PHE A 45 -13.32 -1.29 6.88
C PHE A 45 -13.18 0.12 6.30
N ALA A 46 -14.30 0.83 6.18
CA ALA A 46 -14.35 2.23 5.80
C ALA A 46 -15.37 2.96 6.67
N SER A 47 -14.97 4.07 7.30
CA SER A 47 -15.86 4.81 8.20
C SER A 47 -16.99 5.51 7.44
N ASN A 48 -18.09 5.78 8.12
CA ASN A 48 -19.22 6.51 7.53
C ASN A 48 -18.81 7.92 7.06
N GLY A 49 -17.91 8.58 7.80
CA GLY A 49 -17.33 9.87 7.39
C GLY A 49 -16.56 9.74 6.08
N PHE A 50 -15.72 8.71 5.95
CA PHE A 50 -14.97 8.45 4.73
C PHE A 50 -15.89 8.22 3.52
N LEU A 51 -16.91 7.36 3.66
CA LEU A 51 -17.85 7.05 2.58
C LEU A 51 -18.59 8.30 2.10
N LYS A 52 -19.05 9.15 3.03
CA LYS A 52 -19.67 10.44 2.70
C LYS A 52 -18.72 11.38 1.98
N MET A 53 -17.45 11.42 2.40
CA MET A 53 -16.42 12.28 1.81
C MET A 53 -16.12 11.90 0.35
N VAL A 54 -16.01 10.60 0.04
CA VAL A 54 -15.65 10.12 -1.31
C VAL A 54 -16.85 9.87 -2.22
N GLY A 55 -18.05 9.73 -1.67
CA GLY A 55 -19.31 9.51 -2.42
C GLY A 55 -19.53 8.08 -2.90
N TYR A 56 -18.73 7.11 -2.44
CA TYR A 56 -18.89 5.68 -2.75
C TYR A 56 -19.67 4.97 -1.65
N SER A 57 -20.43 3.94 -2.02
CA SER A 57 -21.09 3.06 -1.04
C SER A 57 -20.07 2.14 -0.36
N ARG A 58 -20.45 1.57 0.78
CA ARG A 58 -19.59 0.62 1.51
C ARG A 58 -19.26 -0.60 0.63
N GLU A 59 -20.24 -1.12 -0.08
CA GLU A 59 -20.14 -2.30 -0.95
C GLU A 59 -19.19 -2.06 -2.13
N GLU A 60 -19.09 -0.82 -2.60
CA GLU A 60 -18.17 -0.43 -3.66
C GLU A 60 -16.72 -0.33 -3.18
N VAL A 61 -16.50 0.02 -1.90
CA VAL A 61 -15.18 0.27 -1.31
C VAL A 61 -14.55 -0.98 -0.70
N ILE A 62 -15.34 -1.81 0.01
CA ILE A 62 -14.81 -3.01 0.67
C ILE A 62 -14.27 -4.00 -0.37
N GLY A 63 -13.07 -4.54 -0.12
CA GLY A 63 -12.38 -5.44 -1.06
C GLY A 63 -11.58 -4.71 -2.15
N ARG A 64 -11.73 -3.39 -2.31
CA ARG A 64 -10.90 -2.56 -3.20
C ARG A 64 -9.65 -2.07 -2.50
N ASN A 65 -8.78 -1.37 -3.22
CA ASN A 65 -7.59 -0.72 -2.65
C ASN A 65 -7.61 0.78 -2.96
N GLY A 66 -6.77 1.55 -2.26
CA GLY A 66 -6.74 3.01 -2.37
C GLY A 66 -6.45 3.57 -3.76
N ARG A 67 -6.03 2.74 -4.74
CA ARG A 67 -5.82 3.19 -6.13
C ARG A 67 -7.11 3.60 -6.82
N MET A 68 -8.26 3.14 -6.33
CA MET A 68 -9.57 3.50 -6.89
C MET A 68 -9.91 4.99 -6.75
N PHE A 69 -9.27 5.70 -5.81
CA PHE A 69 -9.53 7.13 -5.56
C PHE A 69 -8.56 8.05 -6.30
N GLY A 70 -7.55 7.50 -6.97
CA GLY A 70 -6.61 8.28 -7.78
C GLY A 70 -7.18 8.56 -9.17
N GLY A 71 -6.77 9.69 -9.76
CA GLY A 71 -7.15 10.10 -11.10
C GLY A 71 -5.98 10.70 -11.88
N PRO A 72 -6.25 11.40 -13.00
CA PRO A 72 -5.23 11.85 -13.94
C PRO A 72 -4.14 12.74 -13.31
N GLU A 73 -4.52 13.62 -12.39
CA GLU A 73 -3.61 14.59 -11.76
C GLU A 73 -3.05 14.09 -10.42
N THR A 74 -3.42 12.88 -9.98
CA THR A 74 -2.86 12.31 -8.76
C THR A 74 -1.36 12.06 -8.95
N ASP A 75 -0.54 12.78 -8.17
CA ASP A 75 0.92 12.70 -8.27
C ASP A 75 1.45 11.27 -8.03
N ARG A 76 2.16 10.76 -9.04
CA ARG A 76 2.77 9.43 -9.01
C ARG A 76 3.85 9.30 -7.94
N ARG A 77 4.58 10.38 -7.62
CA ARG A 77 5.61 10.35 -6.56
C ARG A 77 4.96 10.12 -5.20
N SER A 78 3.86 10.82 -4.91
CA SER A 78 3.07 10.63 -3.70
C SER A 78 2.58 9.19 -3.55
N ILE A 79 2.09 8.58 -4.63
CA ILE A 79 1.71 7.15 -4.64
C ILE A 79 2.91 6.24 -4.39
N MET A 80 4.09 6.55 -4.92
CA MET A 80 5.31 5.78 -4.65
C MET A 80 5.72 5.86 -3.18
N VAL A 81 5.66 7.05 -2.55
CA VAL A 81 5.97 7.23 -1.13
C VAL A 81 5.03 6.38 -0.25
N ILE A 82 3.74 6.32 -0.58
CA ILE A 82 2.77 5.46 0.13
C ILE A 82 3.12 3.98 -0.06
N ARG A 83 3.42 3.55 -1.29
CA ARG A 83 3.82 2.16 -1.58
C ARG A 83 5.09 1.76 -0.86
N GLU A 84 6.04 2.68 -0.74
CA GLU A 84 7.29 2.50 -0.01
C GLU A 84 7.06 2.42 1.50
N ALA A 85 6.21 3.27 2.06
CA ALA A 85 5.85 3.20 3.47
C ALA A 85 5.17 1.87 3.84
N ILE A 86 4.28 1.37 2.97
CA ILE A 86 3.71 0.02 3.08
C ILE A 86 4.81 -1.03 2.96
N ARG A 87 5.79 -0.82 2.06
CA ARG A 87 6.91 -1.74 1.84
C ARG A 87 7.83 -1.84 3.08
N GLU A 88 7.98 -0.74 3.80
CA GLU A 88 8.85 -0.61 4.95
C GLU A 88 8.12 -0.78 6.28
N GLU A 89 6.81 -1.07 6.24
CA GLU A 89 5.97 -1.20 7.44
C GLU A 89 6.09 0.03 8.36
N ARG A 90 6.05 1.22 7.78
CA ARG A 90 6.18 2.50 8.49
C ARG A 90 4.98 3.40 8.25
N GLY A 91 4.85 4.39 9.13
CA GLY A 91 3.90 5.47 8.93
C GLY A 91 4.29 6.38 7.75
N VAL A 92 3.27 7.05 7.20
CA VAL A 92 3.45 8.11 6.20
C VAL A 92 2.39 9.19 6.41
N GLN A 93 2.78 10.44 6.19
CA GLN A 93 1.89 11.59 6.13
C GLN A 93 2.19 12.36 4.85
N ILE A 94 1.20 12.58 3.99
CA ILE A 94 1.38 13.24 2.70
C ILE A 94 0.09 13.94 2.25
N ASN A 95 0.20 15.04 1.52
CA ASN A 95 -0.94 15.67 0.86
C ASN A 95 -1.19 14.94 -0.46
N LEU A 96 -2.42 14.50 -0.68
CA LEU A 96 -2.79 13.68 -1.83
C LEU A 96 -4.01 14.28 -2.52
N LEU A 97 -3.94 14.38 -3.84
CA LEU A 97 -5.09 14.71 -4.69
C LEU A 97 -5.83 13.42 -5.04
N ASN A 98 -7.06 13.31 -4.56
CA ASN A 98 -7.97 12.19 -4.85
C ASN A 98 -9.23 12.70 -5.56
N TYR A 99 -10.00 11.76 -6.08
CA TYR A 99 -11.23 12.01 -6.83
C TYR A 99 -12.41 11.35 -6.13
N ARG A 100 -13.51 12.10 -6.03
CA ARG A 100 -14.80 11.55 -5.59
C ARG A 100 -15.43 10.72 -6.69
N LYS A 101 -16.51 10.01 -6.36
CA LYS A 101 -17.28 9.20 -7.32
C LYS A 101 -17.81 10.00 -8.51
N ASP A 102 -18.15 11.27 -8.31
CA ASP A 102 -18.61 12.18 -9.36
C ASP A 102 -17.47 12.75 -10.23
N GLY A 103 -16.22 12.36 -9.97
CA GLY A 103 -15.04 12.84 -10.69
C GLY A 103 -14.49 14.15 -10.15
N THR A 104 -15.07 14.74 -9.09
CA THR A 104 -14.55 15.98 -8.52
C THR A 104 -13.21 15.73 -7.79
N PRO A 105 -12.13 16.42 -8.18
CA PRO A 105 -10.87 16.35 -7.47
C PRO A 105 -10.95 17.08 -6.12
N PHE A 106 -10.24 16.56 -5.13
CA PHE A 106 -10.09 17.21 -3.84
C PHE A 106 -8.76 16.85 -3.18
N TRP A 107 -8.17 17.85 -2.52
CA TRP A 107 -6.97 17.66 -1.72
C TRP A 107 -7.32 17.11 -0.35
N MET A 108 -6.49 16.22 0.15
CA MET A 108 -6.59 15.68 1.50
C MET A 108 -5.21 15.41 2.10
N LEU A 109 -5.08 15.61 3.41
CA LEU A 109 -4.00 15.03 4.18
C LEU A 109 -4.26 13.53 4.35
N PHE A 110 -3.38 12.72 3.80
CA PHE A 110 -3.35 11.27 4.01
C PHE A 110 -2.34 10.95 5.11
N GLN A 111 -2.80 10.35 6.21
CA GLN A 111 -1.91 9.81 7.24
C GLN A 111 -2.20 8.33 7.44
N MET A 112 -1.19 7.48 7.27
CA MET A 112 -1.32 6.03 7.43
C MET A 112 -0.31 5.51 8.44
N CYS A 113 -0.72 4.54 9.25
CA CYS A 113 0.17 3.80 10.15
C CYS A 113 -0.13 2.28 10.14
N PRO A 114 0.90 1.45 10.29
CA PRO A 114 0.72 0.02 10.56
C PRO A 114 0.18 -0.21 11.98
N VAL A 115 -0.61 -1.27 12.12
CA VAL A 115 -1.05 -1.86 13.39
C VAL A 115 -0.41 -3.24 13.49
N PHE A 116 0.27 -3.52 14.59
CA PHE A 116 1.08 -4.73 14.78
C PHE A 116 0.40 -5.72 15.70
N SER A 117 0.65 -7.02 15.53
CA SER A 117 0.34 -8.03 16.54
C SER A 117 1.32 -7.89 17.70
N LYS A 118 0.82 -8.00 18.93
CA LYS A 118 1.68 -8.08 20.12
C LYS A 118 2.40 -9.42 20.25
N ASP A 119 1.93 -10.47 19.58
CA ASP A 119 2.47 -11.82 19.71
C ASP A 119 3.73 -12.02 18.86
N ASP A 120 3.72 -11.53 17.62
CA ASP A 120 4.79 -11.77 16.64
C ASP A 120 5.34 -10.51 15.97
N GLY A 121 4.82 -9.33 16.31
CA GLY A 121 5.27 -8.04 15.76
C GLY A 121 4.94 -7.83 14.28
N ARG A 122 4.08 -8.65 13.67
CA ARG A 122 3.67 -8.51 12.26
C ARG A 122 2.61 -7.44 12.06
N VAL A 123 2.62 -6.80 10.89
CA VAL A 123 1.54 -5.86 10.54
C VAL A 123 0.28 -6.64 10.24
N ILE A 124 -0.75 -6.30 11.01
CA ILE A 124 -2.07 -6.88 10.96
C ILE A 124 -2.99 -6.04 10.08
N ASN A 125 -2.91 -4.72 10.23
CA ASN A 125 -3.68 -3.79 9.43
C ASN A 125 -2.87 -2.54 9.14
N PHE A 126 -3.24 -1.80 8.10
CA PHE A 126 -2.89 -0.38 8.00
C PHE A 126 -4.15 0.46 8.24
N VAL A 127 -4.06 1.38 9.18
CA VAL A 127 -5.05 2.43 9.42
C VAL A 127 -4.64 3.64 8.61
N ALA A 128 -5.54 4.15 7.78
CA ALA A 128 -5.33 5.37 7.01
C ALA A 128 -6.45 6.37 7.33
N VAL A 129 -6.07 7.53 7.85
CA VAL A 129 -6.93 8.69 8.12
C VAL A 129 -6.80 9.69 6.98
N GLN A 130 -7.92 10.26 6.56
CA GLN A 130 -8.02 11.25 5.51
C GLN A 130 -8.65 12.53 6.05
N VAL A 131 -7.96 13.66 5.96
CA VAL A 131 -8.50 14.97 6.34
C VAL A 131 -8.63 15.82 5.09
N PRO A 132 -9.86 16.12 4.61
CA PRO A 132 -10.06 17.05 3.50
C PRO A 132 -9.37 18.39 3.76
N LEU A 133 -8.67 18.92 2.76
CA LEU A 133 -8.04 20.22 2.83
C LEU A 133 -8.96 21.25 2.19
N SER A 134 -9.32 22.28 2.94
CA SER A 134 -10.05 23.42 2.41
C SER A 134 -9.04 24.40 1.81
N ARG A 135 -9.28 24.81 0.57
CA ARG A 135 -8.50 25.90 -0.02
C ARG A 135 -8.82 27.21 0.68
N ARG A 136 -7.79 27.99 1.02
CA ARG A 136 -7.98 29.39 1.37
C ARG A 136 -8.22 30.17 0.06
N PRO A 137 -9.29 30.96 -0.06
CA PRO A 137 -9.41 31.91 -1.16
C PRO A 137 -8.17 32.82 -1.14
N ARG A 138 -7.51 32.99 -2.28
CA ARG A 138 -6.52 34.06 -2.42
C ARG A 138 -7.26 35.38 -2.20
N LEU A 139 -6.83 36.19 -1.24
CA LEU A 139 -7.20 37.62 -1.18
C LEU A 139 -6.48 38.36 -2.33
N SER A 140 -6.84 38.02 -3.56
CA SER A 140 -6.41 38.75 -4.76
C SER A 140 -7.41 39.87 -5.01
N GLY A 141 -7.10 41.06 -4.47
CA GLY A 141 -7.59 42.33 -4.99
C GLY A 141 -9.01 42.76 -4.60
N LEU A 142 -9.30 42.87 -3.30
CA LEU A 142 -10.31 43.85 -2.86
C LEU A 142 -9.73 45.25 -3.15
N ARG A 143 -10.03 45.78 -4.34
CA ARG A 143 -10.05 47.24 -4.54
C ARG A 143 -11.13 47.74 -3.59
N LEU A 144 -10.71 48.33 -2.48
CA LEU A 144 -11.55 49.13 -1.62
C LEU A 144 -12.02 50.32 -2.48
N GLY A 145 -13.16 50.15 -3.14
CA GLY A 145 -13.85 51.22 -3.82
C GLY A 145 -14.20 52.27 -2.78
N SER A 146 -13.62 53.46 -2.93
CA SER A 146 -13.94 54.61 -2.11
C SER A 146 -15.43 54.90 -2.21
N GLN A 147 -16.17 54.66 -1.13
CA GLN A 147 -17.39 55.40 -0.89
C GLN A 147 -17.25 56.06 0.48
N MET A 148 -16.97 57.35 0.41
CA MET A 148 -17.00 58.30 1.51
C MET A 148 -18.31 58.12 2.29
N ASN A 149 -18.19 58.00 3.61
CA ASN A 149 -19.14 58.61 4.53
C ASN A 149 -18.35 59.16 5.72
N LEU A 150 -18.45 60.48 5.86
CA LEU A 150 -17.89 61.30 6.93
C LEU A 150 -18.52 60.90 8.27
N CYS A 151 -17.71 60.82 9.32
CA CYS A 151 -17.98 61.44 10.63
C CYS A 151 -16.67 61.57 11.39
N GLU A 152 -16.41 62.79 11.86
CA GLU A 152 -15.26 63.23 12.66
C GLU A 152 -15.23 62.54 14.03
N ASP A 153 -14.04 62.28 14.59
CA ASP A 153 -13.55 63.02 15.76
C ASP A 153 -12.06 62.71 16.02
N GLY A 154 -11.33 63.70 16.55
CA GLY A 154 -9.89 63.84 16.44
C GLY A 154 -9.02 63.20 17.53
N GLY A 155 -7.71 63.39 17.35
CA GLY A 155 -6.74 63.37 18.45
C GLY A 155 -5.41 62.69 18.14
N GLY A 156 -4.34 63.49 18.03
CA GLY A 156 -3.06 63.13 18.65
C GLY A 156 -1.95 62.58 17.76
N LEU A 157 -1.13 63.49 17.26
CA LEU A 157 0.16 63.29 16.61
C LEU A 157 1.27 62.90 17.62
N ARG A 158 2.13 61.91 17.27
CA ARG A 158 3.61 61.86 17.49
C ARG A 158 4.15 60.50 17.00
N ASP A 159 4.83 60.46 15.86
CA ASP A 159 6.28 60.71 15.66
C ASP A 159 7.14 59.48 15.98
N SER A 160 7.62 58.80 14.93
CA SER A 160 9.05 58.49 14.77
C SER A 160 9.34 57.80 13.45
N MET A 161 9.92 58.61 12.59
CA MET A 161 10.67 58.32 11.38
C MET A 161 11.84 57.36 11.64
N PHE A 162 12.02 56.35 10.78
CA PHE A 162 13.36 55.92 10.36
C PHE A 162 13.35 55.64 8.85
N ARG A 163 13.78 56.65 8.11
CA ARG A 163 14.23 56.57 6.72
C ARG A 163 15.76 56.63 6.77
N CYS A 164 16.47 55.76 6.06
CA CYS A 164 17.82 56.06 5.61
C CYS A 164 18.06 55.49 4.22
N CYS A 165 18.32 56.40 3.28
CA CYS A 165 18.82 56.15 1.92
C CYS A 165 20.29 56.62 1.86
N ARG A 166 21.13 55.99 1.02
CA ARG A 166 22.21 56.60 0.18
C ARG A 166 22.97 55.48 -0.58
N ARG A 167 22.92 55.41 -1.93
CA ARG A 167 23.74 56.09 -2.99
C ARG A 167 25.20 55.61 -3.01
N GLU A 168 25.92 55.39 -4.11
CA GLU A 168 25.82 55.62 -5.57
C GLU A 168 27.08 54.98 -6.20
N VAL A 169 27.05 54.49 -7.46
CA VAL A 169 28.13 54.68 -8.47
C VAL A 169 27.52 54.55 -9.89
N CYS A 170 27.79 55.55 -10.75
CA CYS A 170 27.37 55.65 -12.16
C CYS A 170 28.38 55.01 -13.13
N SER A 171 27.91 54.63 -14.33
CA SER A 171 28.63 54.84 -15.60
C SER A 171 27.64 54.91 -16.77
N ASP A 172 27.75 55.96 -17.58
CA ASP A 172 27.00 56.26 -18.82
C ASP A 172 27.25 55.19 -19.92
N SER A 173 26.47 55.00 -21.01
CA SER A 173 25.92 55.99 -21.94
C SER A 173 25.08 55.31 -23.07
N ILE A 174 24.16 56.08 -23.66
CA ILE A 174 23.72 56.12 -25.09
C ILE A 174 22.62 55.17 -25.63
N LEU A 175 21.48 55.81 -25.98
CA LEU A 175 20.50 55.63 -27.10
C LEU A 175 19.91 54.21 -27.34
N GLU A 176 18.59 53.96 -27.41
CA GLU A 176 17.57 54.62 -28.24
C GLU A 176 16.13 54.42 -27.72
N ARG A 177 15.27 55.28 -28.26
CA ARG A 177 13.88 55.56 -27.95
C ARG A 177 12.94 54.61 -28.73
N GLY A 178 12.24 53.72 -28.04
CA GLY A 178 11.16 52.89 -28.61
C GLY A 178 9.81 53.24 -28.00
N ARG A 179 8.91 53.80 -28.81
CA ARG A 179 7.57 54.31 -28.45
C ARG A 179 6.68 53.25 -27.80
N ALA A 180 5.91 53.70 -26.80
CA ALA A 180 4.66 53.07 -26.41
C ALA A 180 3.66 53.09 -27.58
N SER A 181 3.05 51.95 -27.86
CA SER A 181 1.69 51.90 -28.44
C SER A 181 0.90 50.82 -27.72
N SER A 182 0.00 51.27 -26.86
CA SER A 182 -1.17 50.53 -26.42
C SER A 182 -2.13 50.35 -27.60
N VAL A 183 -2.39 49.11 -28.02
CA VAL A 183 -3.60 48.73 -28.76
C VAL A 183 -4.04 47.34 -28.27
N GLU A 184 -5.11 47.36 -27.49
CA GLU A 184 -6.24 46.43 -27.43
C GLU A 184 -6.03 44.92 -27.64
N SER A 185 -6.11 44.22 -26.50
CA SER A 185 -6.97 43.04 -26.26
C SER A 185 -7.53 42.28 -27.47
N VAL A 186 -7.05 41.05 -27.64
CA VAL A 186 -7.90 39.92 -28.04
C VAL A 186 -7.90 38.92 -26.89
N SER A 187 -9.03 38.88 -26.19
CA SER A 187 -9.34 37.94 -25.13
C SER A 187 -9.47 36.53 -25.70
N THR A 188 -8.55 35.66 -25.35
CA THR A 188 -8.76 34.22 -25.39
C THR A 188 -8.02 33.63 -24.20
N LEU A 189 -8.62 32.56 -23.63
CA LEU A 189 -8.06 31.60 -22.68
C LEU A 189 -8.63 31.70 -21.25
N ASP A 190 -9.73 30.99 -21.02
CA ASP A 190 -9.79 29.82 -20.12
C ASP A 190 -9.22 29.88 -18.68
N ASP A 191 -9.33 31.02 -17.99
CA ASP A 191 -8.92 31.15 -16.58
C ASP A 191 -9.71 30.30 -15.55
N ARG A 192 -10.56 29.34 -15.97
CA ARG A 192 -11.35 28.49 -15.05
C ARG A 192 -10.78 27.10 -14.82
N GLU A 193 -9.86 26.62 -15.67
CA GLU A 193 -9.30 25.27 -15.52
C GLU A 193 -8.02 25.22 -14.67
N ASP A 194 -7.33 26.35 -14.49
CA ASP A 194 -6.03 26.39 -13.82
C ASP A 194 -6.09 26.40 -12.29
N GLU A 195 -7.26 26.63 -11.68
CA GLU A 195 -7.30 26.71 -10.22
C GLU A 195 -7.00 25.35 -9.58
N ILE A 196 -7.50 24.22 -10.07
CA ILE A 196 -7.49 22.93 -9.35
C ILE A 196 -6.08 22.32 -9.21
N SER A 197 -5.14 22.68 -10.08
CA SER A 197 -3.83 22.03 -10.22
C SER A 197 -2.81 22.37 -9.11
N GLU A 198 -3.00 23.46 -8.36
CA GLU A 198 -2.01 23.87 -7.35
C GLU A 198 -2.01 22.95 -6.11
N PRO A 199 -0.83 22.47 -5.66
CA PRO A 199 -0.66 21.67 -4.44
C PRO A 199 -1.20 22.38 -3.20
N CYS A 200 -2.08 21.70 -2.46
CA CYS A 200 -2.58 22.20 -1.18
C CYS A 200 -1.81 21.55 -0.02
N GLU A 201 -1.26 22.36 0.88
CA GLU A 201 -0.55 21.88 2.06
C GLU A 201 -1.42 21.86 3.31
N ALA A 202 -1.37 20.75 4.06
CA ALA A 202 -2.02 20.64 5.34
C ALA A 202 -1.37 21.51 6.42
N ASN A 203 -2.19 22.25 7.15
CA ASN A 203 -1.80 23.05 8.30
C ASN A 203 -1.58 22.19 9.57
N ALA A 204 -1.06 22.82 10.62
CA ALA A 204 -0.75 22.13 11.87
C ALA A 204 -1.99 21.54 12.57
N LEU A 205 -3.16 22.18 12.43
CA LEU A 205 -4.41 21.70 13.02
C LEU A 205 -4.88 20.41 12.31
N GLU A 206 -4.83 20.38 10.98
CA GLU A 206 -5.18 19.19 10.19
C GLU A 206 -4.26 18.01 10.50
N LYS A 207 -2.95 18.25 10.64
CA LYS A 207 -1.96 17.23 11.04
C LYS A 207 -2.21 16.70 12.46
N THR A 208 -2.57 17.59 13.38
CA THR A 208 -2.92 17.22 14.76
C THR A 208 -4.19 16.39 14.79
N LYS A 209 -5.23 16.80 14.05
CA LYS A 209 -6.48 16.05 13.91
C LYS A 209 -6.25 14.65 13.36
N ALA A 210 -5.46 14.51 12.29
CA ALA A 210 -5.13 13.22 11.72
C ALA A 210 -4.39 12.30 12.72
N SER A 211 -3.47 12.86 13.49
CA SER A 211 -2.72 12.09 14.51
C SER A 211 -3.59 11.67 15.70
N ALA A 212 -4.49 12.55 16.16
CA ALA A 212 -5.46 12.22 17.20
C ALA A 212 -6.43 11.10 16.75
N ALA A 213 -6.94 11.20 15.52
CA ALA A 213 -7.80 10.18 14.93
C ALA A 213 -7.11 8.81 14.87
N ILE A 214 -5.84 8.76 14.42
CA ILE A 214 -5.06 7.50 14.42
C ILE A 214 -4.97 6.90 15.81
N ASN A 215 -4.64 7.70 16.82
CA ASN A 215 -4.50 7.20 18.19
C ASN A 215 -5.83 6.64 18.72
N ASN A 216 -6.94 7.31 18.45
CA ASN A 216 -8.27 6.85 18.83
C ASN A 216 -8.64 5.52 18.14
N ILE A 217 -8.43 5.42 16.83
CA ILE A 217 -8.70 4.20 16.06
C ILE A 217 -7.85 3.04 16.57
N VAL A 218 -6.54 3.25 16.76
CA VAL A 218 -5.64 2.21 17.27
C VAL A 218 -6.02 1.80 18.70
N SER A 219 -6.47 2.74 19.53
CA SER A 219 -6.98 2.44 20.88
C SER A 219 -8.21 1.54 20.84
N VAL A 220 -9.19 1.83 19.97
CA VAL A 220 -10.36 0.98 19.75
C VAL A 220 -9.95 -0.41 19.27
N LEU A 221 -9.07 -0.50 18.27
CA LEU A 221 -8.58 -1.81 17.78
C LEU A 221 -7.86 -2.60 18.87
N THR A 222 -7.07 -1.93 19.70
CA THR A 222 -6.35 -2.56 20.82
C THR A 222 -7.33 -3.12 21.84
N GLN A 223 -8.28 -2.31 22.31
CA GLN A 223 -9.32 -2.73 23.25
C GLN A 223 -10.12 -3.92 22.73
N TYR A 224 -10.57 -3.86 21.48
CA TYR A 224 -11.39 -4.93 20.90
C TYR A 224 -10.63 -6.19 20.49
N SER A 225 -9.29 -6.12 20.45
CA SER A 225 -8.42 -7.30 20.27
C SER A 225 -8.25 -8.12 21.56
N GLU A 226 -8.51 -7.52 22.73
CA GLU A 226 -8.40 -8.22 24.02
C GLU A 226 -9.47 -9.31 24.15
N PHE A 227 -10.68 -9.06 23.65
CA PHE A 227 -11.79 -10.02 23.69
C PHE A 227 -11.56 -11.29 22.85
N THR A 228 -10.67 -11.24 21.86
CA THR A 228 -10.34 -12.39 21.01
C THR A 228 -9.01 -13.05 21.39
N GLY A 229 -8.25 -12.43 22.31
CA GLY A 229 -6.89 -12.84 22.67
C GLY A 229 -5.85 -12.59 21.58
N ARG A 230 -6.20 -11.97 20.45
CA ARG A 230 -5.30 -11.70 19.31
C ARG A 230 -4.78 -10.27 19.36
N LEU A 231 -4.01 -9.97 20.39
CA LEU A 231 -3.68 -8.61 20.80
C LEU A 231 -2.95 -7.81 19.70
N VAL A 232 -3.30 -6.53 19.58
CA VAL A 232 -2.64 -5.59 18.66
C VAL A 232 -2.10 -4.34 19.35
N CYS A 233 -1.24 -3.59 18.67
CA CYS A 233 -0.67 -2.32 19.13
C CYS A 233 -0.22 -1.42 17.98
N GLY A 234 -0.10 -0.11 18.23
CA GLY A 234 0.40 0.86 17.23
C GLY A 234 1.93 0.94 17.10
N LYS A 235 2.67 0.34 18.03
CA LYS A 235 4.15 0.28 18.00
C LYS A 235 4.58 -1.17 17.94
N ARG A 236 5.59 -1.48 17.14
CA ARG A 236 6.12 -2.85 17.07
C ARG A 236 6.77 -3.21 18.41
N CYS A 237 6.18 -4.16 19.14
CA CYS A 237 6.62 -4.56 20.47
C CYS A 237 7.64 -5.70 20.48
N CYS A 238 7.76 -6.47 19.39
CA CYS A 238 8.64 -7.64 19.30
C CYS A 238 9.55 -7.55 18.06
N PRO A 239 10.87 -7.76 18.19
CA PRO A 239 11.71 -8.11 17.05
C PRO A 239 11.19 -9.42 16.46
N THR A 240 11.15 -9.52 15.13
CA THR A 240 10.72 -10.72 14.41
C THR A 240 11.76 -11.83 14.58
N GLU A 241 11.82 -12.46 15.76
CA GLU A 241 12.73 -13.60 16.03
C GLU A 241 12.26 -14.86 15.29
N ASN A 242 10.97 -14.94 14.94
CA ASN A 242 10.43 -15.99 14.08
C ASN A 242 10.20 -15.46 12.66
N ALA A 243 10.99 -15.97 11.71
CA ALA A 243 11.02 -15.59 10.31
C ALA A 243 9.65 -15.79 9.62
N GLN A 244 8.80 -14.78 9.71
CA GLN A 244 7.58 -14.66 8.91
C GLN A 244 7.70 -13.45 8.00
N LEU A 245 7.24 -13.60 6.76
CA LEU A 245 7.49 -12.62 5.71
C LEU A 245 6.93 -11.24 6.10
N VAL A 246 7.76 -10.22 5.89
CA VAL A 246 7.37 -8.81 5.99
C VAL A 246 6.15 -8.57 5.07
N SER A 247 5.19 -7.79 5.54
CA SER A 247 3.92 -7.45 4.89
C SER A 247 4.11 -6.97 3.46
N SER A 248 5.20 -6.25 3.23
CA SER A 248 5.62 -5.75 1.93
C SER A 248 5.96 -6.83 0.91
N LEU A 249 6.62 -7.88 1.38
CA LEU A 249 6.85 -9.07 0.59
C LEU A 249 5.52 -9.74 0.28
N ASN A 250 4.68 -9.90 1.29
CA ASN A 250 3.37 -10.53 1.15
C ASN A 250 2.50 -9.82 0.08
N ILE A 251 2.47 -8.49 0.11
CA ILE A 251 1.77 -7.64 -0.87
C ILE A 251 2.36 -7.80 -2.28
N SER A 252 3.69 -7.85 -2.39
CA SER A 252 4.38 -8.00 -3.68
C SER A 252 4.12 -9.38 -4.28
N LEU A 253 4.20 -10.42 -3.46
CA LEU A 253 3.94 -11.81 -3.84
C LEU A 253 2.47 -12.04 -4.22
N GLY A 254 1.51 -11.41 -3.52
CA GLY A 254 0.07 -11.53 -3.81
C GLY A 254 -0.36 -11.01 -5.19
N ARG A 255 0.49 -10.27 -5.90
CA ARG A 255 0.23 -9.84 -7.29
C ARG A 255 0.45 -10.96 -8.31
N ILE A 256 1.26 -11.95 -7.97
CA ILE A 256 1.58 -13.09 -8.84
C ILE A 256 0.39 -14.04 -8.86
N LYS A 257 -0.15 -14.32 -10.05
CA LYS A 257 -1.39 -15.11 -10.21
C LYS A 257 -1.14 -16.61 -10.40
N GLN A 258 0.11 -17.01 -10.62
CA GLN A 258 0.51 -18.40 -10.83
C GLN A 258 0.63 -19.16 -9.50
N SER A 259 0.57 -20.48 -9.55
CA SER A 259 0.77 -21.33 -8.37
C SER A 259 2.25 -21.38 -8.00
N PHE A 260 2.57 -20.83 -6.83
CA PHE A 260 3.87 -20.98 -6.20
C PHE A 260 3.78 -20.96 -4.67
N VAL A 261 4.87 -21.41 -4.06
CA VAL A 261 5.16 -21.30 -2.62
C VAL A 261 6.55 -20.73 -2.42
N LEU A 262 6.76 -20.07 -1.29
CA LEU A 262 8.07 -19.66 -0.80
C LEU A 262 8.38 -20.45 0.47
N THR A 263 9.55 -21.06 0.54
CA THR A 263 10.02 -21.80 1.71
C THR A 263 11.26 -21.16 2.30
N ASP A 264 11.38 -21.14 3.62
CA ASP A 264 12.55 -20.55 4.30
C ASP A 264 13.70 -21.55 4.35
N ALA A 265 14.83 -21.20 3.73
CA ALA A 265 16.00 -22.06 3.66
C ALA A 265 16.81 -22.12 4.96
N LEU A 266 16.58 -21.18 5.88
CA LEU A 266 17.30 -21.04 7.14
C LEU A 266 16.61 -21.76 8.30
N LEU A 267 15.31 -22.07 8.16
CA LEU A 267 14.55 -22.79 9.17
C LEU A 267 14.71 -24.31 9.02
N PRO A 268 14.69 -25.06 10.14
CA PRO A 268 14.66 -26.52 10.10
C PRO A 268 13.51 -27.03 9.25
N ASP A 269 13.75 -28.09 8.48
CA ASP A 269 12.76 -28.73 7.60
C ASP A 269 12.30 -27.90 6.39
N VAL A 270 12.87 -26.72 6.14
CA VAL A 270 12.59 -25.87 4.97
C VAL A 270 11.08 -25.62 4.78
N PRO A 271 10.40 -25.05 5.79
CA PRO A 271 8.94 -24.95 5.82
C PRO A 271 8.43 -23.88 4.85
N ILE A 272 7.19 -24.03 4.41
CA ILE A 272 6.48 -23.01 3.62
C ILE A 272 6.21 -21.80 4.51
N VAL A 273 6.70 -20.63 4.08
CA VAL A 273 6.44 -19.33 4.70
C VAL A 273 5.46 -18.47 3.90
N TYR A 274 5.17 -18.85 2.65
CA TYR A 274 4.13 -18.26 1.83
C TYR A 274 3.56 -19.25 0.82
N ALA A 275 2.24 -19.20 0.64
CA ALA A 275 1.51 -19.96 -0.36
C ALA A 275 0.59 -19.02 -1.14
N SER A 276 0.73 -19.01 -2.47
CA SER A 276 -0.15 -18.26 -3.36
C SER A 276 -1.57 -18.80 -3.36
N GLU A 277 -2.56 -17.95 -3.67
CA GLU A 277 -3.95 -18.38 -3.85
C GLU A 277 -4.10 -19.50 -4.89
N ALA A 278 -3.33 -19.42 -5.98
CA ALA A 278 -3.35 -20.43 -7.03
C ALA A 278 -2.83 -21.79 -6.53
N PHE A 279 -1.85 -21.80 -5.62
CA PHE A 279 -1.37 -23.03 -4.99
C PHE A 279 -2.43 -23.67 -4.07
N LEU A 280 -3.10 -22.85 -3.26
CA LEU A 280 -4.18 -23.34 -2.38
C LEU A 280 -5.32 -23.94 -3.21
N LYS A 281 -5.72 -23.26 -4.30
CA LYS A 281 -6.72 -23.77 -5.24
C LYS A 281 -6.28 -25.04 -5.95
N LEU A 282 -5.02 -25.11 -6.41
CA LEU A 282 -4.48 -26.27 -7.11
C LEU A 282 -4.47 -27.52 -6.21
N THR A 283 -4.16 -27.36 -4.93
CA THR A 283 -3.93 -28.47 -4.00
C THR A 283 -5.13 -28.79 -3.12
N GLY A 284 -6.07 -27.85 -2.96
CA GLY A 284 -7.24 -27.99 -2.10
C GLY A 284 -6.98 -27.80 -0.60
N TYR A 285 -5.76 -27.44 -0.20
CA TYR A 285 -5.42 -27.16 1.19
C TYR A 285 -5.69 -25.71 1.55
N ALA A 286 -6.13 -25.46 2.78
CA ALA A 286 -6.25 -24.13 3.33
C ALA A 286 -4.88 -23.58 3.77
N ARG A 287 -4.74 -22.26 3.82
CA ARG A 287 -3.47 -21.59 4.12
C ARG A 287 -2.88 -22.00 5.47
N GLN A 288 -3.71 -22.04 6.51
CA GLN A 288 -3.32 -22.46 7.85
C GLN A 288 -2.86 -23.92 7.91
N GLU A 289 -3.24 -24.76 6.94
CA GLU A 289 -2.84 -26.16 6.88
C GLU A 289 -1.50 -26.37 6.17
N VAL A 290 -0.99 -25.35 5.45
CA VAL A 290 0.24 -25.45 4.65
C VAL A 290 1.39 -24.61 5.20
N LEU A 291 1.11 -23.45 5.80
CA LEU A 291 2.15 -22.61 6.39
C LEU A 291 2.85 -23.34 7.54
N GLY A 292 4.17 -23.23 7.60
CA GLY A 292 5.00 -23.91 8.61
C GLY A 292 5.31 -25.38 8.29
N ARG A 293 4.78 -25.95 7.20
CA ARG A 293 5.03 -27.34 6.82
C ARG A 293 5.96 -27.43 5.61
N ASN A 294 6.73 -28.50 5.52
CA ASN A 294 7.44 -28.84 4.30
C ASN A 294 6.46 -29.33 3.20
N CYS A 295 6.73 -28.98 1.93
CA CYS A 295 5.88 -29.34 0.78
C CYS A 295 5.69 -30.85 0.56
N ARG A 296 6.46 -31.73 1.22
CA ARG A 296 6.38 -33.20 1.07
C ARG A 296 5.01 -33.80 1.42
N PHE A 297 4.12 -33.05 2.07
CA PHE A 297 2.74 -33.50 2.30
C PHE A 297 1.96 -33.74 1.00
N LEU A 298 2.43 -33.20 -0.14
CA LEU A 298 1.87 -33.47 -1.47
C LEU A 298 2.36 -34.80 -2.08
N SER A 299 3.35 -35.46 -1.47
CA SER A 299 3.80 -36.79 -1.90
C SER A 299 2.83 -37.87 -1.47
N GLY A 300 2.76 -38.97 -2.21
CA GLY A 300 1.94 -40.13 -1.87
C GLY A 300 2.52 -41.43 -2.42
N PRO A 301 1.73 -42.53 -2.43
CA PRO A 301 2.25 -43.89 -2.66
C PRO A 301 2.99 -44.09 -3.97
N ASN A 302 2.56 -43.40 -5.04
CA ASN A 302 3.13 -43.53 -6.38
C ASN A 302 4.07 -42.36 -6.74
N THR A 303 4.47 -41.55 -5.77
CA THR A 303 5.44 -40.48 -6.00
C THR A 303 6.84 -41.08 -6.20
N ASP A 304 7.45 -40.83 -7.36
CA ASP A 304 8.77 -41.35 -7.70
C ASP A 304 9.85 -40.89 -6.71
N PRO A 305 10.53 -41.82 -6.01
CA PRO A 305 11.65 -41.51 -5.12
C PRO A 305 12.82 -40.82 -5.81
N THR A 306 13.07 -41.08 -7.10
CA THR A 306 14.18 -40.46 -7.84
C THR A 306 13.93 -38.96 -8.02
N ALA A 307 12.70 -38.55 -8.33
CA ALA A 307 12.32 -37.13 -8.37
C ALA A 307 12.49 -36.44 -7.00
N LEU A 308 12.14 -37.12 -5.90
CA LEU A 308 12.36 -36.60 -4.54
C LEU A 308 13.84 -36.43 -4.21
N PHE A 309 14.67 -37.39 -4.63
CA PHE A 309 16.13 -37.30 -4.47
C PHE A 309 16.70 -36.11 -5.25
N GLN A 310 16.28 -35.91 -6.50
CA GLN A 310 16.69 -34.76 -7.31
C GLN A 310 16.34 -33.42 -6.65
N ILE A 311 15.12 -33.30 -6.12
CA ILE A 311 14.70 -32.11 -5.36
C ILE A 311 15.59 -31.90 -4.13
N LYS A 312 15.87 -32.96 -3.37
CA LYS A 312 16.70 -32.89 -2.17
C LYS A 312 18.13 -32.43 -2.50
N GLU A 313 18.73 -32.99 -3.54
CA GLU A 313 20.06 -32.60 -4.00
C GLU A 313 20.08 -31.16 -4.53
N CYS A 314 19.06 -30.73 -5.26
CA CYS A 314 18.91 -29.35 -5.72
C CYS A 314 18.87 -28.35 -4.56
N ILE A 315 18.11 -28.65 -3.51
CA ILE A 315 18.04 -27.82 -2.29
C ILE A 315 19.39 -27.81 -1.58
N ARG A 316 20.02 -28.98 -1.39
CA ARG A 316 21.33 -29.12 -0.74
C ARG A 316 22.44 -28.35 -1.46
N THR A 317 22.46 -28.42 -2.78
CA THR A 317 23.46 -27.76 -3.64
C THR A 317 23.10 -26.30 -3.97
N GLN A 318 21.94 -25.81 -3.49
CA GLN A 318 21.43 -24.48 -3.77
C GLN A 318 21.38 -24.14 -5.27
N GLN A 319 21.03 -25.14 -6.09
CA GLN A 319 20.83 -25.00 -7.53
C GLN A 319 19.33 -24.90 -7.84
N ALA A 320 19.00 -24.57 -9.09
CA ALA A 320 17.63 -24.69 -9.57
C ALA A 320 17.42 -26.07 -10.22
N CYS A 321 16.21 -26.60 -10.13
CA CYS A 321 15.83 -27.82 -10.85
C CYS A 321 14.39 -27.74 -11.35
N THR A 322 14.10 -28.51 -12.38
CA THR A 322 12.74 -28.76 -12.86
C THR A 322 12.51 -30.25 -12.89
N VAL A 323 11.45 -30.72 -12.24
CA VAL A 323 11.09 -32.13 -12.18
C VAL A 323 9.62 -32.31 -12.48
N ARG A 324 9.28 -33.45 -13.08
CA ARG A 324 7.89 -33.89 -13.22
C ARG A 324 7.63 -34.92 -12.13
N ILE A 325 6.77 -34.58 -11.18
CA ILE A 325 6.52 -35.39 -9.99
C ILE A 325 5.02 -35.63 -9.81
N LEU A 326 4.62 -36.84 -9.42
CA LEU A 326 3.24 -37.14 -9.09
C LEU A 326 2.94 -36.63 -7.68
N ASN A 327 1.96 -35.74 -7.56
CA ASN A 327 1.50 -35.17 -6.29
C ASN A 327 0.02 -35.48 -6.05
N TYR A 328 -0.40 -35.33 -4.80
CA TYR A 328 -1.75 -35.63 -4.32
C TYR A 328 -2.35 -34.38 -3.68
N ARG A 329 -3.62 -34.13 -4.00
CA ARG A 329 -4.43 -33.07 -3.42
C ARG A 329 -5.00 -33.51 -2.06
N LYS A 330 -5.61 -32.56 -1.35
CA LYS A 330 -6.30 -32.82 -0.07
C LYS A 330 -7.39 -33.90 -0.19
N ASP A 331 -8.10 -33.92 -1.31
CA ASP A 331 -9.14 -34.92 -1.64
C ASP A 331 -8.58 -36.29 -2.10
N ARG A 332 -7.24 -36.46 -2.02
CA ARG A 332 -6.49 -37.65 -2.45
C ARG A 332 -6.44 -37.89 -3.95
N THR A 333 -6.98 -37.00 -4.77
CA THR A 333 -6.79 -37.07 -6.23
C THR A 333 -5.33 -36.77 -6.58
N SER A 334 -4.80 -37.49 -7.57
CA SER A 334 -3.42 -37.28 -8.03
C SER A 334 -3.37 -36.30 -9.21
N PHE A 335 -2.24 -35.62 -9.35
CA PHE A 335 -1.92 -34.81 -10.51
C PHE A 335 -0.42 -34.82 -10.81
N TRP A 336 -0.09 -34.69 -12.09
CA TRP A 336 1.29 -34.53 -12.51
C TRP A 336 1.69 -33.07 -12.31
N ASN A 337 2.57 -32.84 -11.35
CA ASN A 337 3.12 -31.53 -11.05
C ASN A 337 4.41 -31.34 -11.85
N PHE A 338 4.39 -30.43 -12.80
CA PHE A 338 5.60 -29.90 -13.41
C PHE A 338 6.16 -28.82 -12.48
N LEU A 339 7.07 -29.25 -11.61
CA LEU A 339 7.60 -28.47 -10.48
C LEU A 339 8.93 -27.84 -10.86
N HIS A 340 9.04 -26.52 -10.74
CA HIS A 340 10.31 -25.81 -10.79
C HIS A 340 10.68 -25.26 -9.42
N ILE A 341 11.91 -25.51 -8.98
CA ILE A 341 12.46 -25.00 -7.72
C ILE A 341 13.65 -24.12 -8.05
N SER A 342 13.68 -22.90 -7.51
CA SER A 342 14.83 -21.99 -7.65
C SER A 342 15.20 -21.37 -6.30
N PRO A 343 16.50 -21.23 -6.00
CA PRO A 343 16.95 -20.44 -4.86
C PRO A 343 16.68 -18.96 -5.11
N VAL A 344 16.33 -18.26 -4.04
CA VAL A 344 16.16 -16.80 -3.99
C VAL A 344 17.13 -16.25 -2.96
N ARG A 345 18.10 -15.47 -3.45
CA ARG A 345 19.23 -14.96 -2.65
C ARG A 345 18.96 -13.53 -2.20
N LYS A 346 19.39 -13.21 -0.97
CA LYS A 346 19.46 -11.83 -0.44
C LYS A 346 20.59 -11.06 -1.12
N ALA A 347 20.69 -9.76 -0.85
CA ALA A 347 21.79 -8.92 -1.34
C ALA A 347 23.18 -9.46 -0.97
N SER A 348 23.31 -10.16 0.17
CA SER A 348 24.54 -10.81 0.61
C SER A 348 24.96 -12.04 -0.21
N GLY A 349 24.16 -12.46 -1.21
CA GLY A 349 24.41 -13.66 -2.00
C GLY A 349 24.00 -14.98 -1.31
N LYS A 350 23.70 -14.97 -0.01
CA LYS A 350 23.16 -16.15 0.70
C LYS A 350 21.72 -16.44 0.28
N VAL A 351 21.37 -17.73 0.15
CA VAL A 351 19.98 -18.15 -0.09
C VAL A 351 19.15 -17.80 1.14
N ALA A 352 18.07 -17.06 0.91
CA ALA A 352 17.09 -16.78 1.95
C ALA A 352 15.87 -17.67 1.82
N PHE A 353 15.43 -17.90 0.59
CA PHE A 353 14.25 -18.69 0.32
C PHE A 353 14.48 -19.63 -0.87
N PHE A 354 13.66 -20.66 -0.96
CA PHE A 354 13.40 -21.34 -2.23
C PHE A 354 12.00 -20.99 -2.71
N VAL A 355 11.86 -20.75 -4.00
CA VAL A 355 10.55 -20.64 -4.67
C VAL A 355 10.25 -21.95 -5.38
N GLY A 356 9.10 -22.54 -5.10
CA GLY A 356 8.58 -23.72 -5.78
C GLY A 356 7.36 -23.34 -6.60
N ILE A 357 7.40 -23.53 -7.91
CA ILE A 357 6.32 -23.20 -8.85
C ILE A 357 5.70 -24.48 -9.39
N GLN A 358 4.39 -24.63 -9.21
CA GLN A 358 3.65 -25.83 -9.59
C GLN A 358 2.78 -25.55 -10.83
N ILE A 359 2.81 -26.47 -11.79
CA ILE A 359 1.92 -26.45 -12.95
C ILE A 359 1.32 -27.85 -13.09
N ASP A 360 0.00 -27.96 -13.07
CA ASP A 360 -0.68 -29.22 -13.43
C ASP A 360 -0.47 -29.49 -14.92
N ASP A 361 0.12 -30.63 -15.24
CA ASP A 361 0.42 -31.08 -16.60
C ASP A 361 -0.85 -31.15 -17.47
N ARG A 362 -2.02 -31.46 -16.87
CA ARG A 362 -3.31 -31.48 -17.58
C ARG A 362 -3.73 -30.11 -18.09
N CYS A 363 -3.28 -29.05 -17.43
CA CYS A 363 -3.58 -27.66 -17.80
C CYS A 363 -2.61 -27.08 -18.84
N LYS A 364 -1.61 -27.85 -19.31
CA LYS A 364 -0.72 -27.39 -20.38
C LYS A 364 -1.44 -27.12 -21.70
N ASN A 365 -2.56 -27.81 -21.94
CA ASN A 365 -3.30 -27.76 -23.21
C ASN A 365 -4.42 -26.69 -23.25
N GLN A 366 -4.67 -25.97 -22.16
CA GLN A 366 -5.58 -24.81 -22.17
C GLN A 366 -4.79 -23.57 -22.59
N GLU A 367 -4.63 -23.43 -23.90
CA GLU A 367 -3.96 -22.34 -24.57
C GLU A 367 -4.70 -21.01 -24.38
N ALA A 368 -4.02 -20.01 -23.81
CA ALA A 368 -4.43 -18.61 -23.92
C ALA A 368 -3.24 -17.62 -24.10
N HIS A 369 -1.98 -18.05 -23.96
CA HIS A 369 -0.86 -17.08 -23.85
C HIS A 369 0.46 -17.45 -24.57
N GLY A 370 0.53 -18.49 -25.41
CA GLY A 370 1.70 -18.76 -26.28
C GLY A 370 3.07 -19.01 -25.60
N LEU A 371 3.17 -18.97 -24.27
CA LEU A 371 4.40 -19.19 -23.52
C LEU A 371 4.50 -20.64 -23.03
N SER A 372 5.68 -21.26 -23.24
CA SER A 372 6.00 -22.60 -22.73
C SER A 372 5.90 -22.65 -21.18
N PRO A 373 5.62 -23.83 -20.59
CA PRO A 373 5.56 -23.99 -19.14
C PRO A 373 6.79 -23.48 -18.41
N GLU A 374 7.98 -23.70 -18.98
CA GLU A 374 9.26 -23.25 -18.43
C GLU A 374 9.35 -21.72 -18.40
N LYS A 375 8.95 -21.04 -19.48
CA LYS A 375 8.92 -19.57 -19.54
C LYS A 375 7.97 -18.99 -18.49
N ARG A 376 6.82 -19.64 -18.25
CA ARG A 376 5.88 -19.23 -17.20
C ARG A 376 6.51 -19.38 -15.82
N GLN A 377 7.16 -20.51 -15.53
CA GLN A 377 7.87 -20.72 -14.25
C GLN A 377 8.97 -19.68 -14.04
N LEU A 378 9.79 -19.41 -15.05
CA LEU A 378 10.87 -18.42 -14.98
C LEU A 378 10.36 -16.99 -14.77
N SER A 379 9.21 -16.62 -15.34
CA SER A 379 8.60 -15.31 -15.07
C SER A 379 8.22 -15.13 -13.60
N VAL A 380 7.74 -16.18 -12.94
CA VAL A 380 7.40 -16.18 -11.51
C VAL A 380 8.69 -16.06 -10.70
N VAL A 381 9.73 -16.83 -11.05
CA VAL A 381 11.05 -16.73 -10.40
C VAL A 381 11.60 -15.30 -10.47
N GLY A 382 11.48 -14.64 -11.62
CA GLY A 382 11.88 -13.24 -11.80
C GLY A 382 11.12 -12.29 -10.87
N ALA A 383 9.78 -12.39 -10.86
CA ALA A 383 8.93 -11.56 -10.00
C ALA A 383 9.21 -11.76 -8.50
N VAL A 384 9.39 -13.01 -8.06
CA VAL A 384 9.73 -13.34 -6.67
C VAL A 384 11.12 -12.82 -6.30
N LYS A 385 12.13 -12.98 -7.17
CA LYS A 385 13.49 -12.45 -6.94
C LYS A 385 13.48 -10.93 -6.78
N VAL A 386 12.69 -10.22 -7.57
CA VAL A 386 12.53 -8.75 -7.45
C VAL A 386 11.88 -8.40 -6.10
N ALA A 387 10.79 -9.09 -5.73
CA ALA A 387 10.10 -8.85 -4.48
C ALA A 387 11.01 -9.07 -3.25
N VAL A 388 11.81 -10.14 -3.23
CA VAL A 388 12.73 -10.44 -2.13
C VAL A 388 13.90 -9.46 -2.08
N ARG A 389 14.47 -9.07 -3.23
CA ARG A 389 15.56 -8.06 -3.27
C ARG A 389 15.11 -6.71 -2.73
N GLY A 390 13.86 -6.32 -3.00
CA GLY A 390 13.25 -5.10 -2.48
C GLY A 390 13.15 -5.02 -0.94
N LEU A 391 13.32 -6.15 -0.23
CA LEU A 391 13.38 -6.17 1.23
C LEU A 391 14.78 -5.86 1.77
N SER A 392 15.82 -6.40 1.12
CA SER A 392 17.20 -6.24 1.61
C SER A 392 17.72 -4.80 1.50
N MET A 393 17.15 -3.99 0.60
CA MET A 393 17.57 -2.59 0.44
C MET A 393 17.08 -1.67 1.57
N GLY A 394 16.03 -2.04 2.30
CA GLY A 394 15.53 -1.26 3.44
C GLY A 394 16.28 -1.54 4.76
N ALA A 395 17.04 -2.64 4.84
CA ALA A 395 17.81 -3.01 6.04
C ALA A 395 19.24 -2.47 6.04
N SER A 396 19.67 -1.82 4.95
CA SER A 396 21.04 -1.33 4.75
C SER A 396 21.20 0.19 4.87
N THR A 397 20.15 0.91 5.26
CA THR A 397 20.24 2.34 5.58
C THR A 397 19.98 2.55 7.06
N SER A 398 21.09 2.56 7.81
CA SER A 398 21.37 3.26 9.08
C SER A 398 20.41 3.08 10.25
#